data_AF-A0ABD5T590-F1
#
_entry.id   AF-A0ABD5T590-F1
#
_cell.length_a   1.000
_cell.length_b   1.000
_cell.length_c   1.000
_cell.angle_alpha   90.00
_cell.angle_beta   90.00
_cell.angle_gamma   90.00
#
_symmetry.space_group_name_H-M   'P 1'
#
loop_
_entity.id
_entity.type
_entity.pdbx_description
1 polymer ?
#
loop_
_entity_poly.entity_id
_entity_poly.type
_entity_poly.pdbx_seq_one_letter_code
_entity_poly.pdbx_strand_id
1 'polypeptide(L)'
;MSDEPSRNAERVVKCPVEGCDAEKLARGMYLHVLRSVGDGHGEQGEIPDEVSLDDLEEVGTREVEVNYPAEREVESVARLCPYCGVPFRGKHGVLIHLGQVAGRKNHPPNASKVHEPEDFPVVELDDNENIVGVVSSRPAESPDSDVDEQEADEPEAFAVFSKDEVDYLSAVIHSETNDERAKILLQRPYLRE
;
A
#
# COMPACT_ATOMS: atom_id res chain seq x y z
N MET A 1 0.91 -6.43 33.85
CA MET A 1 -0.01 -5.29 34.02
C MET A 1 -1.33 -5.74 33.45
N SER A 2 -2.44 -5.57 34.17
CA SER A 2 -3.73 -6.18 33.83
C SER A 2 -4.24 -5.73 32.45
N ASP A 3 -4.76 -6.66 31.64
CA ASP A 3 -5.51 -6.41 30.38
C ASP A 3 -6.89 -5.75 30.62
N GLU A 4 -7.06 -5.05 31.74
CA GLU A 4 -8.34 -4.41 32.03
C GLU A 4 -8.50 -3.14 31.19
N PRO A 5 -9.66 -2.99 30.52
CA PRO A 5 -9.91 -1.82 29.69
C PRO A 5 -9.80 -0.54 30.52
N SER A 6 -8.96 0.38 30.04
CA SER A 6 -8.81 1.71 30.64
C SER A 6 -9.88 2.65 30.09
N ARG A 7 -10.49 3.46 30.97
CA ARG A 7 -11.47 4.48 30.56
C ARG A 7 -10.83 5.85 30.60
N ASN A 8 -10.87 6.55 29.47
CA ASN A 8 -10.34 7.90 29.34
C ASN A 8 -11.46 8.85 28.91
N ALA A 9 -11.53 10.02 29.54
CA ALA A 9 -12.39 11.10 29.08
C ALA A 9 -11.67 11.84 27.95
N GLU A 10 -12.23 11.79 26.75
CA GLU A 10 -11.65 12.40 25.56
C GLU A 10 -12.48 13.58 25.09
N ARG A 11 -11.80 14.64 24.64
CA ARG A 11 -12.43 15.86 24.12
C ARG A 11 -13.16 15.57 22.81
N VAL A 12 -14.38 16.07 22.73
CA VAL A 12 -15.19 16.14 21.51
C VAL A 12 -15.10 17.56 20.98
N VAL A 13 -14.72 17.70 19.72
CA VAL A 13 -14.46 18.97 19.07
C VAL A 13 -15.24 19.09 17.77
N LYS A 14 -15.57 20.32 17.37
CA LYS A 14 -16.22 20.61 16.09
C LYS A 14 -15.22 20.64 14.94
N CYS A 15 -15.69 20.23 13.77
CA CYS A 15 -14.97 20.44 12.53
C CYS A 15 -14.80 21.95 12.28
N PRO A 16 -13.58 22.43 12.00
CA PRO A 16 -13.32 23.84 11.72
C PRO A 16 -13.69 24.26 10.29
N VAL A 17 -14.06 23.30 9.42
CA VAL A 17 -14.43 23.55 8.03
C VAL A 17 -15.81 24.20 7.96
N GLU A 18 -15.90 25.38 7.32
CA GLU A 18 -17.18 26.06 7.10
C GLU A 18 -18.13 25.20 6.25
N GLY A 19 -19.33 24.94 6.76
CA GLY A 19 -20.31 24.06 6.13
C GLY A 19 -20.36 22.64 6.70
N CYS A 20 -19.45 22.29 7.63
CA CYS A 20 -19.45 21.00 8.28
C CYS A 20 -19.78 21.06 9.78
N ASP A 21 -20.94 20.55 10.16
CA ASP A 21 -21.38 20.46 11.56
C ASP A 21 -20.91 19.18 12.28
N ALA A 22 -19.87 18.51 11.76
CA ALA A 22 -19.44 17.23 12.32
C ALA A 22 -18.71 17.40 13.66
N GLU A 23 -19.21 16.72 14.69
CA GLU A 23 -18.53 16.59 15.98
C GLU A 23 -17.77 15.27 16.04
N LYS A 24 -16.47 15.34 16.31
CA LYS A 24 -15.57 14.17 16.39
C LYS A 24 -14.73 14.21 17.64
N LEU A 25 -14.17 13.06 18.02
CA LEU A 25 -13.11 13.03 19.02
C LEU A 25 -11.91 13.82 18.50
N ALA A 26 -11.22 14.55 19.37
CA ALA A 26 -10.08 15.38 19.01
C ALA A 26 -9.03 14.61 18.19
N ARG A 27 -8.69 13.37 18.59
CA ARG A 27 -7.74 12.52 17.85
C ARG A 27 -8.18 12.15 16.44
N GLY A 28 -9.48 12.17 16.18
CA GLY A 28 -10.07 11.78 14.90
C GLY A 28 -10.26 12.94 13.93
N MET A 29 -10.05 14.19 14.36
CA MET A 29 -10.39 15.36 13.56
C MET A 29 -9.56 15.45 12.27
N TYR A 30 -8.24 15.25 12.38
CA TYR A 30 -7.35 15.24 11.21
C TYR A 30 -7.84 14.27 10.12
N LEU A 31 -8.19 13.04 10.53
CA LEU A 31 -8.62 12.01 9.60
C LEU A 31 -10.01 12.31 9.02
N HIS A 32 -10.89 12.96 9.79
CA HIS A 32 -12.18 13.41 9.28
C HIS A 32 -12.00 14.43 8.17
N VAL A 33 -11.18 15.48 8.40
CA VAL A 33 -10.96 16.53 7.40
C VAL A 33 -10.34 15.95 6.13
N LEU A 34 -9.31 15.10 6.29
CA LEU A 34 -8.60 14.49 5.17
C LEU A 34 -9.46 13.56 4.29
N ARG A 35 -10.55 13.01 4.83
CA ARG A 35 -11.38 11.99 4.13
C ARG A 35 -12.73 12.49 3.69
N SER A 36 -13.22 13.59 4.25
CA SER A 36 -14.46 14.21 3.82
C SER A 36 -14.28 14.89 2.47
N VAL A 37 -15.36 14.92 1.69
CA VAL A 37 -15.42 15.56 0.37
C VAL A 37 -16.72 16.34 0.29
N GLY A 38 -16.67 17.55 -0.25
CA GLY A 38 -17.81 18.47 -0.24
C GLY A 38 -17.89 19.26 1.07
N ASP A 39 -18.95 20.08 1.21
CA ASP A 39 -19.23 20.89 2.41
C ASP A 39 -18.03 21.70 2.96
N GLY A 40 -17.18 22.20 2.07
CA GLY A 40 -16.00 23.01 2.39
C GLY A 40 -14.69 22.23 2.58
N HIS A 41 -14.70 20.88 2.58
CA HIS A 41 -13.50 20.06 2.84
C HIS A 41 -12.48 20.01 1.70
N GLY A 42 -12.76 20.64 0.56
CA GLY A 42 -11.89 20.57 -0.62
C GLY A 42 -11.84 19.19 -1.26
N GLU A 43 -10.74 18.90 -1.96
CA GLU A 43 -10.50 17.60 -2.58
C GLU A 43 -10.11 16.54 -1.53
N GLN A 44 -10.48 15.29 -1.80
CA GLN A 44 -10.17 14.20 -0.89
C GLN A 44 -8.65 14.03 -0.72
N GLY A 45 -8.18 14.02 0.52
CA GLY A 45 -6.78 13.79 0.85
C GLY A 45 -5.96 15.07 1.04
N GLU A 46 -6.58 16.23 0.92
CA GLU A 46 -5.98 17.53 1.22
C GLU A 46 -6.67 18.17 2.43
N ILE A 47 -5.97 19.06 3.11
CA ILE A 47 -6.55 19.91 4.15
C ILE A 47 -6.60 21.31 3.55
N PRO A 48 -7.78 21.96 3.49
CA PRO A 48 -7.88 23.31 2.95
C PRO A 48 -6.93 24.30 3.65
N ASP A 49 -6.29 25.19 2.90
CA ASP A 49 -5.25 26.09 3.42
C ASP A 49 -5.76 27.02 4.54
N GLU A 50 -7.04 27.39 4.50
CA GLU A 50 -7.70 28.20 5.54
C GLU A 50 -8.04 27.45 6.84
N VAL A 51 -7.89 26.13 6.87
CA VAL A 51 -8.32 25.29 7.99
C VAL A 51 -7.16 24.95 8.91
N SER A 52 -7.22 25.44 10.15
CA SER A 52 -6.29 25.04 11.23
C SER A 52 -6.89 23.93 12.10
N LEU A 53 -6.05 22.96 12.49
CA LEU A 53 -6.40 21.85 13.37
C LEU A 53 -5.79 21.97 14.78
N ASP A 54 -5.05 23.04 15.05
CA ASP A 54 -4.32 23.22 16.31
C ASP A 54 -5.26 23.70 17.44
N ASP A 55 -6.19 24.60 17.12
CA ASP A 55 -7.07 25.27 18.08
C ASP A 55 -8.56 24.95 17.84
N LEU A 56 -8.92 23.66 17.96
CA LEU A 56 -10.28 23.18 17.72
C LEU A 56 -11.26 23.55 18.87
N GLU A 57 -12.48 24.00 18.51
CA GLU A 57 -13.55 24.29 19.46
C GLU A 57 -14.03 23.00 20.15
N GLU A 58 -13.91 22.95 21.48
CA GLU A 58 -14.41 21.84 22.30
C GLU A 58 -15.89 22.02 22.62
N VAL A 59 -16.68 20.99 22.31
CA VAL A 59 -18.13 20.96 22.54
C VAL A 59 -18.54 19.95 23.60
N GLY A 60 -17.61 19.14 24.09
CA GLY A 60 -17.86 18.26 25.22
C GLY A 60 -16.77 17.21 25.42
N THR A 61 -17.09 16.22 26.24
CA THR A 61 -16.21 15.08 26.54
C THR A 61 -16.97 13.77 26.37
N ARG A 62 -16.29 12.74 25.86
CA ARG A 62 -16.83 11.38 25.73
C ARG A 62 -15.91 10.39 26.45
N GLU A 63 -16.50 9.49 27.23
CA GLU A 63 -15.76 8.38 27.82
C GLU A 63 -15.44 7.35 26.73
N VAL A 64 -14.17 6.98 26.62
CA VAL A 64 -13.68 6.00 25.67
C VAL A 64 -12.97 4.89 26.42
N GLU A 65 -13.38 3.67 26.12
CA GLU A 65 -12.71 2.46 26.59
C GLU A 65 -11.56 2.11 25.65
N VAL A 66 -10.35 2.00 26.19
CA VAL A 66 -9.15 1.65 25.45
C VAL A 66 -8.55 0.39 26.04
N ASN A 67 -8.49 -0.65 25.21
CA ASN A 67 -7.85 -1.91 25.52
C ASN A 67 -6.41 -1.86 24.98
N TYR A 68 -5.45 -1.63 25.86
CA TYR A 68 -4.03 -1.69 25.52
C TYR A 68 -3.52 -3.10 25.85
N PRO A 69 -3.00 -3.85 24.87
CA PRO A 69 -2.43 -5.17 25.14
C PRO A 69 -1.18 -5.02 26.02
N ALA A 70 -1.00 -5.93 26.97
CA ALA A 70 0.15 -5.95 27.87
C ALA A 70 1.48 -6.12 27.13
N GLU A 71 1.47 -6.86 26.03
CA GLU A 71 2.62 -7.10 25.16
C GLU A 71 2.25 -6.77 23.72
N ARG A 72 3.19 -6.18 22.98
CA ARG A 72 3.04 -5.91 21.55
C ARG A 72 3.98 -6.82 20.80
N GLU A 73 3.44 -7.68 19.94
CA GLU A 73 4.25 -8.41 18.98
C GLU A 73 4.81 -7.41 17.96
N VAL A 74 6.09 -7.08 18.13
CA VAL A 74 6.81 -6.22 17.19
C VAL A 74 7.63 -7.10 16.25
N GLU A 75 7.21 -7.12 15.00
CA GLU A 75 7.98 -7.76 13.94
C GLU A 75 9.10 -6.81 13.49
N SER A 76 10.34 -7.31 13.47
CA SER A 76 11.53 -6.51 13.12
C SER A 76 11.84 -6.47 11.62
N VAL A 77 11.07 -7.18 10.78
CA VAL A 77 11.32 -7.27 9.34
C VAL A 77 10.68 -6.09 8.59
N ALA A 78 11.23 -5.73 7.43
CA ALA A 78 10.59 -4.78 6.54
C ALA A 78 9.64 -5.52 5.58
N ARG A 79 8.44 -4.99 5.38
CA ARG A 79 7.41 -5.50 4.47
C ARG A 79 7.13 -4.49 3.37
N LEU A 80 7.04 -4.97 2.14
CA LEU A 80 6.82 -4.12 0.97
C LEU A 80 5.34 -3.97 0.65
N CYS A 81 4.87 -2.74 0.48
CA CYS A 81 3.53 -2.51 -0.08
C CYS A 81 3.52 -2.81 -1.59
N PRO A 82 2.63 -3.69 -2.10
CA PRO A 82 2.61 -4.09 -3.51
C PRO A 82 2.11 -2.98 -4.43
N TYR A 83 1.41 -1.97 -3.90
CA TYR A 83 0.80 -0.90 -4.69
C TYR A 83 1.74 0.28 -4.95
N CYS A 84 2.62 0.60 -3.98
CA CYS A 84 3.52 1.75 -4.08
C CYS A 84 5.00 1.40 -3.98
N GLY A 85 5.35 0.14 -3.67
CA GLY A 85 6.74 -0.29 -3.52
C GLY A 85 7.47 0.34 -2.34
N VAL A 86 6.75 0.93 -1.38
CA VAL A 86 7.35 1.52 -0.18
C VAL A 86 7.50 0.43 0.90
N PRO A 87 8.69 0.29 1.52
CA PRO A 87 8.89 -0.64 2.62
C PRO A 87 8.39 -0.05 3.95
N PHE A 88 7.82 -0.91 4.80
CA PHE A 88 7.30 -0.57 6.11
C PHE A 88 7.81 -1.55 7.17
N ARG A 89 8.05 -1.07 8.40
CA ARG A 89 8.49 -1.94 9.50
C ARG A 89 7.32 -2.78 10.02
N GLY A 90 7.39 -4.08 9.77
CA GLY A 90 6.47 -5.11 10.25
C GLY A 90 5.06 -5.05 9.67
N LYS A 91 4.26 -6.06 10.04
CA LYS A 91 2.83 -6.20 9.71
C LYS A 91 2.00 -4.95 9.97
N HIS A 92 2.18 -4.34 11.14
CA HIS A 92 1.39 -3.17 11.53
C HIS A 92 1.69 -1.95 10.67
N GLY A 93 2.96 -1.74 10.28
CA GLY A 93 3.34 -0.59 9.45
C GLY A 93 2.62 -0.59 8.10
N VAL A 94 2.63 -1.74 7.41
CA VAL A 94 1.97 -1.87 6.09
C VAL A 94 0.45 -1.78 6.20
N LEU A 95 -0.17 -2.36 7.23
CA LEU A 95 -1.62 -2.24 7.45
C LEU A 95 -2.06 -0.79 7.75
N ILE A 96 -1.30 -0.07 8.57
CA ILE A 96 -1.57 1.35 8.86
C ILE A 96 -1.50 2.16 7.58
N HIS A 97 -0.47 1.94 6.76
CA HIS A 97 -0.33 2.58 5.46
C HIS A 97 -1.58 2.32 4.60
N LEU A 98 -1.97 1.05 4.39
CA LEU A 98 -3.15 0.71 3.58
C LEU A 98 -4.43 1.37 4.10
N GLY A 99 -4.62 1.43 5.42
CA GLY A 99 -5.75 2.13 6.01
C GLY A 99 -5.73 3.64 5.73
N GLN A 100 -4.55 4.27 5.75
CA GLN A 100 -4.40 5.70 5.47
C GLN A 100 -4.57 6.04 3.99
N VAL A 101 -4.17 5.16 3.08
CA VAL A 101 -4.23 5.40 1.63
C VAL A 101 -5.36 4.67 0.89
N ALA A 102 -6.26 4.00 1.61
CA ALA A 102 -7.43 3.35 1.02
C ALA A 102 -8.18 4.28 0.04
N GLY A 103 -8.25 3.86 -1.23
CA GLY A 103 -8.95 4.59 -2.29
C GLY A 103 -8.15 5.72 -2.95
N ARG A 104 -6.86 5.90 -2.60
CA ARG A 104 -6.00 6.94 -3.16
C ARG A 104 -4.62 6.41 -3.55
N LYS A 105 -3.88 7.17 -4.36
CA LYS A 105 -2.49 6.87 -4.76
C LYS A 105 -2.31 5.41 -5.23
N ASN A 106 -3.19 4.93 -6.10
CA ASN A 106 -3.22 3.55 -6.63
C ASN A 106 -3.54 2.44 -5.62
N HIS A 107 -4.13 2.76 -4.46
CA HIS A 107 -4.57 1.75 -3.50
C HIS A 107 -6.08 1.53 -3.56
N PRO A 108 -6.55 0.28 -3.62
CA PRO A 108 -7.98 0.00 -3.61
C PRO A 108 -8.61 0.45 -2.29
N PRO A 109 -9.89 0.87 -2.30
CA PRO A 109 -10.60 1.37 -1.11
C PRO A 109 -10.75 0.33 0.01
N ASN A 110 -10.59 -0.96 -0.31
CA ASN A 110 -10.67 -2.06 0.65
C ASN A 110 -9.35 -2.83 0.81
N ALA A 111 -8.20 -2.25 0.42
CA ALA A 111 -6.91 -2.94 0.46
C ALA A 111 -6.61 -3.62 1.81
N SER A 112 -6.90 -2.94 2.93
CA SER A 112 -6.65 -3.47 4.28
C SER A 112 -7.61 -4.58 4.73
N LYS A 113 -8.68 -4.84 3.95
CA LYS A 113 -9.63 -5.95 4.19
C LYS A 113 -9.36 -7.14 3.28
N VAL A 114 -8.69 -6.88 2.14
CA VAL A 114 -8.39 -7.89 1.12
C VAL A 114 -7.07 -8.59 1.39
N HIS A 115 -6.11 -7.88 1.98
CA HIS A 115 -4.78 -8.43 2.28
C HIS A 115 -4.60 -8.73 3.77
N GLU A 116 -4.08 -9.91 4.07
CA GLU A 116 -3.47 -10.23 5.36
C GLU A 116 -2.02 -9.73 5.39
N PRO A 117 -1.47 -9.42 6.58
CA PRO A 117 -0.07 -8.98 6.69
C PRO A 117 0.96 -9.92 6.05
N GLU A 118 0.65 -11.20 6.02
CA GLU A 118 1.46 -12.28 5.45
C GLU A 118 1.56 -12.22 3.92
N ASP A 119 0.63 -11.53 3.26
CA ASP A 119 0.61 -11.36 1.80
C ASP A 119 1.68 -10.37 1.31
N PHE A 120 2.23 -9.56 2.22
CA PHE A 120 3.25 -8.57 1.90
C PHE A 120 4.65 -9.20 1.89
N PRO A 121 5.43 -9.03 0.80
CA PRO A 121 6.78 -9.54 0.71
C PRO A 121 7.68 -8.98 1.81
N VAL A 122 8.53 -9.82 2.39
CA VAL A 122 9.57 -9.41 3.33
C VAL A 122 10.80 -9.00 2.54
N VAL A 123 11.33 -7.81 2.83
CA VAL A 123 12.48 -7.22 2.15
C VAL A 123 13.61 -6.91 3.11
N GLU A 124 14.84 -6.95 2.61
CA GLU A 124 16.03 -6.46 3.28
C GLU A 124 16.32 -5.03 2.85
N LEU A 125 16.66 -4.18 3.82
CA LEU A 125 16.99 -2.78 3.60
C LEU A 125 18.47 -2.54 3.93
N ASP A 126 19.14 -1.66 3.19
CA ASP A 126 20.44 -1.11 3.57
C ASP A 126 20.31 0.02 4.61
N ASP A 127 21.44 0.60 5.01
CA ASP A 127 21.50 1.72 5.97
C ASP A 127 20.78 2.99 5.50
N ASN A 128 20.49 3.10 4.18
CA ASN A 128 19.77 4.22 3.58
C ASN A 128 18.30 3.87 3.30
N GLU A 129 17.81 2.76 3.85
CA GLU A 129 16.45 2.24 3.64
C GLU A 129 16.13 1.86 2.18
N ASN A 130 17.15 1.60 1.36
CA ASN A 130 16.97 1.04 0.02
C ASN A 130 16.78 -0.48 0.08
N ILE A 131 15.94 -1.02 -0.79
CA ILE A 131 15.70 -2.46 -0.89
C ILE A 131 16.93 -3.13 -1.55
N VAL A 132 17.59 -4.01 -0.82
CA VAL A 132 18.75 -4.79 -1.30
C VAL A 132 18.41 -6.24 -1.64
N GLY A 133 17.24 -6.73 -1.21
CA GLY A 133 16.78 -8.08 -1.50
C GLY A 133 15.35 -8.35 -1.03
N VAL A 134 14.73 -9.39 -1.59
CA VAL A 134 13.44 -9.94 -1.15
C VAL A 134 13.71 -11.27 -0.47
N VAL A 135 13.39 -11.37 0.82
CA VAL A 135 13.67 -12.55 1.66
C VAL A 135 12.57 -13.60 1.54
N SER A 136 11.32 -13.16 1.40
CA SER A 136 10.17 -14.06 1.27
C SER A 136 9.03 -13.37 0.55
N SER A 137 8.56 -13.96 -0.54
CA SER A 137 7.32 -13.61 -1.23
C SER A 137 6.38 -14.81 -1.20
N ARG A 138 5.18 -14.66 -0.63
CA ARG A 138 4.07 -15.54 -1.04
C ARG A 138 3.68 -15.10 -2.46
N PRO A 139 3.51 -16.03 -3.41
CA PRO A 139 2.81 -15.67 -4.63
C PRO A 139 1.41 -15.23 -4.20
N ALA A 140 1.04 -13.99 -4.54
CA ALA A 140 -0.32 -13.52 -4.35
C ALA A 140 -1.23 -14.46 -5.14
N GLU A 141 -2.02 -15.28 -4.46
CA GLU A 141 -3.14 -15.95 -5.10
C GLU A 141 -4.11 -14.84 -5.50
N SER A 142 -4.26 -14.63 -6.81
CA SER A 142 -5.13 -13.62 -7.39
C SER A 142 -6.54 -13.76 -6.79
N PRO A 143 -7.20 -12.66 -6.39
CA PRO A 143 -8.58 -12.76 -5.95
C PRO A 143 -9.43 -13.18 -7.14
N ASP A 144 -10.07 -14.35 -7.03
CA ASP A 144 -11.09 -14.84 -7.94
C ASP A 144 -12.15 -13.74 -8.15
N SER A 145 -12.07 -13.07 -9.29
CA SER A 145 -13.16 -12.26 -9.81
C SER A 145 -13.85 -13.07 -10.91
N ASP A 146 -14.94 -13.72 -10.55
CA ASP A 146 -15.95 -14.25 -11.47
C ASP A 146 -16.49 -13.13 -12.38
N VAL A 147 -15.93 -12.91 -13.58
CA VAL A 147 -16.63 -12.28 -14.73
C VAL A 147 -15.97 -12.66 -16.07
N ASP A 148 -16.73 -13.41 -16.88
CA ASP A 148 -16.79 -13.54 -18.35
C ASP A 148 -15.58 -13.91 -19.24
N GLU A 149 -15.94 -14.65 -20.30
CA GLU A 149 -15.14 -15.34 -21.30
C GLU A 149 -14.33 -14.43 -22.27
N GLN A 150 -13.19 -14.99 -22.73
CA GLN A 150 -12.26 -14.58 -23.84
C GLN A 150 -11.00 -13.84 -23.34
N GLU A 151 -9.76 -14.28 -23.58
CA GLU A 151 -9.16 -15.15 -24.61
C GLU A 151 -8.26 -16.20 -23.94
N ALA A 152 -7.99 -17.33 -24.61
CA ALA A 152 -7.02 -18.29 -24.11
C ALA A 152 -5.63 -17.63 -24.08
N ASP A 153 -5.14 -17.28 -22.89
CA ASP A 153 -3.77 -16.82 -22.69
C ASP A 153 -2.82 -17.85 -23.32
N GLU A 154 -2.09 -17.44 -24.35
CA GLU A 154 -1.02 -18.25 -24.91
C GLU A 154 -0.02 -18.57 -23.79
N PRO A 155 0.57 -19.79 -23.78
CA PRO A 155 1.48 -20.17 -22.72
C PRO A 155 2.66 -19.21 -22.64
N GLU A 156 2.74 -18.44 -21.55
CA GLU A 156 3.91 -17.61 -21.25
C GLU A 156 5.14 -18.53 -21.10
N ALA A 157 6.15 -18.30 -21.94
CA ALA A 157 7.38 -19.07 -21.92
C ALA A 157 8.54 -18.18 -21.44
N PHE A 158 9.10 -18.52 -20.29
CA PHE A 158 10.24 -17.81 -19.71
C PHE A 158 11.56 -18.38 -20.24
N ALA A 159 12.51 -17.50 -20.59
CA ALA A 159 13.87 -17.90 -20.95
C ALA A 159 14.93 -17.15 -20.14
N VAL A 160 16.00 -17.86 -19.81
CA VAL A 160 17.19 -17.31 -19.15
C VAL A 160 18.24 -17.00 -20.20
N PHE A 161 18.65 -15.74 -20.31
CA PHE A 161 19.71 -15.30 -21.21
C PHE A 161 21.01 -15.09 -20.43
N SER A 162 22.12 -15.49 -21.02
CA SER A 162 23.45 -15.09 -20.58
C SER A 162 23.70 -13.62 -20.88
N LYS A 163 24.64 -13.00 -20.17
CA LYS A 163 25.02 -11.60 -20.37
C LYS A 163 25.41 -11.31 -21.83
N ASP A 164 26.19 -12.21 -22.43
CA ASP A 164 26.65 -12.05 -23.81
C ASP A 164 25.48 -12.10 -24.83
N GLU A 165 24.43 -12.88 -24.54
CA GLU A 165 23.21 -12.92 -25.36
C GLU A 165 22.39 -11.63 -25.23
N VAL A 166 22.31 -11.05 -24.02
CA VAL A 166 21.63 -9.77 -23.78
C VAL A 166 22.36 -8.62 -24.49
N ASP A 167 23.68 -8.56 -24.35
CA ASP A 167 24.52 -7.54 -24.99
C ASP A 167 24.42 -7.63 -26.53
N TYR A 168 24.36 -8.85 -27.07
CA TYR A 168 24.13 -9.09 -28.49
C TYR A 168 22.74 -8.61 -28.96
N LEU A 169 21.67 -8.97 -28.24
CA LEU A 169 20.30 -8.57 -28.60
C LEU A 169 20.12 -7.05 -28.54
N SER A 170 20.72 -6.39 -27.54
CA SER A 170 20.71 -4.93 -27.44
C SER A 170 21.39 -4.27 -28.65
N ALA A 171 22.56 -4.78 -29.06
CA ALA A 171 23.27 -4.26 -30.23
C ALA A 171 22.45 -4.42 -31.52
N VAL A 172 21.77 -5.56 -31.70
CA VAL A 172 20.93 -5.84 -32.88
C VAL A 172 19.69 -4.95 -32.94
N ILE A 173 19.04 -4.70 -31.79
CA ILE A 173 17.88 -3.79 -31.71
C ILE A 173 18.28 -2.37 -32.14
N HIS A 174 19.46 -1.92 -31.73
CA HIS A 174 19.97 -0.60 -32.07
C HIS A 174 20.47 -0.46 -33.50
N SER A 175 20.72 -1.55 -34.22
CA SER A 175 21.19 -1.53 -35.61
C SER A 175 20.07 -1.64 -36.65
N GLU A 176 18.79 -1.77 -36.24
CA GLU A 176 17.62 -1.96 -37.13
C GLU A 176 17.80 -3.09 -38.17
N THR A 177 18.70 -4.02 -37.89
CA THR A 177 19.05 -5.10 -38.81
C THR A 177 18.26 -6.36 -38.47
N ASN A 178 17.70 -6.98 -39.50
CA ASN A 178 16.96 -8.24 -39.38
C ASN A 178 17.94 -9.41 -39.21
N ASP A 179 18.42 -9.62 -37.99
CA ASP A 179 19.42 -10.63 -37.66
C ASP A 179 18.78 -11.99 -37.31
N GLU A 180 19.16 -13.02 -38.06
CA GLU A 180 18.57 -14.36 -37.93
C GLU A 180 18.92 -15.02 -36.59
N ARG A 181 20.08 -14.72 -36.01
CA ARG A 181 20.51 -15.27 -34.73
C ARG A 181 19.74 -14.62 -33.57
N ALA A 182 19.41 -13.34 -33.66
CA ALA A 182 18.54 -12.68 -32.69
C ALA A 182 17.12 -13.29 -32.66
N LYS A 183 16.55 -13.63 -33.84
CA LYS A 183 15.24 -14.32 -33.91
C LYS A 183 15.27 -15.67 -33.21
N ILE A 184 16.30 -16.48 -33.46
CA ILE A 184 16.46 -17.80 -32.85
C ILE A 184 16.55 -17.68 -31.32
N LEU A 185 17.30 -16.70 -30.81
CA LEU A 185 17.41 -16.45 -29.37
C LEU A 185 16.06 -16.09 -28.73
N LEU A 186 15.27 -15.23 -29.39
CA LEU A 186 13.96 -14.80 -28.90
C LEU A 186 12.88 -15.89 -29.02
N GLN A 187 13.00 -16.79 -30.00
CA GLN A 187 12.06 -17.89 -30.21
C GLN A 187 12.41 -19.16 -29.43
N ARG A 188 13.62 -19.25 -28.86
CA ARG A 188 14.07 -20.38 -28.02
C ARG A 188 13.07 -20.82 -26.94
N PRO A 189 12.38 -19.92 -26.20
CA PRO A 189 11.38 -20.34 -25.21
C PRO A 189 10.15 -21.04 -25.82
N TYR A 190 9.86 -20.81 -27.11
CA TYR A 190 8.68 -21.31 -27.81
C TYR A 190 8.97 -22.55 -28.68
N LEU A 191 10.25 -22.80 -28.96
CA LEU A 191 10.70 -24.01 -29.64
C LEU A 191 10.78 -25.14 -28.61
N ARG A 192 9.66 -25.85 -28.41
CA ARG A 192 9.62 -27.09 -27.60
C ARG A 192 10.61 -28.11 -28.19
N GLU A 193 11.51 -28.64 -27.36
CA GLU A 193 12.28 -29.87 -27.66
C GLU A 193 11.37 -31.11 -27.70
#